data_AF-A0A7W6QAP3-F1
#
_entry.id   AF-A0A7W6QAP3-F1
#
_cell.length_a   1.000
_cell.length_b   1.000
_cell.length_c   1.000
_cell.angle_alpha   90.00
_cell.angle_beta   90.00
_cell.angle_gamma   90.00
#
_symmetry.space_group_name_H-M   'P 1'
#
loop_
_entity.id
_entity.type
_entity.pdbx_description
1 polymer ?
#
loop_
_entity_poly.entity_id
_entity_poly.type
_entity_poly.pdbx_seq_one_letter_code
_entity_poly.pdbx_strand_id
1 'polypeptide(L)'
;MLARFFRSPKRSFDSLSEQEILALAIASEEDDARIYLAYADKLRPEFPASAKVFEDMAEVEDTHRKSLFEIHRQRFGERIPLIRREHVQGFYERKPDWLRANLSLDAMRQETEAMEEQAYRFYVEAAKRTTDASTRELLGDLALAEQGHEDIARMLGDKHTPEDIRREEDETAHRQFVLTYVQPGLAGLMDGSVSTLAPIFAAAFATQDTWQTFLVGLSASVGAGISMGFTEAAHDDGKISGRGSPVKRGLACGIMTALGGLGHALPYLIPHFWTATITAAIIVFFELWAIAFIQNRYMETPFLRAAFQVVLGGSLVLAAGILIGNG
;
A
#
# COMPACT_ATOMS: atom_id res chain seq x y z
N MET A 1 24.72 3.76 38.50
CA MET A 1 23.29 4.16 38.49
C MET A 1 22.72 4.39 37.08
N LEU A 2 23.43 4.05 35.98
CA LEU A 2 22.95 4.24 34.60
C LEU A 2 22.13 3.06 34.02
N ALA A 3 22.15 1.88 34.65
CA ALA A 3 21.47 0.68 34.16
C ALA A 3 19.93 0.68 34.33
N ARG A 4 19.36 1.69 35.01
CA ARG A 4 17.91 1.82 35.21
C ARG A 4 17.18 2.55 34.07
N PHE A 5 17.90 3.19 33.15
CA PHE A 5 17.32 3.92 32.03
C PHE A 5 17.17 3.08 30.74
N PHE A 6 17.66 1.84 30.72
CA PHE A 6 17.66 0.97 29.52
C PHE A 6 17.02 -0.41 29.73
N ARG A 7 16.26 -0.64 30.81
CA ARG A 7 15.48 -1.88 30.90
C ARG A 7 14.26 -1.77 29.99
N SER A 8 14.31 -2.47 28.86
CA SER A 8 13.11 -2.79 28.11
C SER A 8 12.06 -3.36 29.07
N PRO A 9 10.80 -2.87 29.06
CA PRO A 9 9.73 -3.43 29.89
C PRO A 9 9.40 -4.88 29.50
N LYS A 10 9.94 -5.36 28.38
CA LYS A 10 9.75 -6.71 27.86
C LYS A 10 10.56 -7.74 28.62
N ARG A 11 9.95 -8.88 28.92
CA ARG A 11 10.62 -10.06 29.48
C ARG A 11 11.23 -10.91 28.38
N SER A 12 12.33 -11.59 28.68
CA SER A 12 12.85 -12.61 27.75
C SER A 12 11.86 -13.76 27.66
N PHE A 13 11.64 -14.29 26.45
CA PHE A 13 10.87 -15.52 26.25
C PHE A 13 11.38 -16.65 27.15
N ASP A 14 12.68 -16.65 27.40
CA ASP A 14 13.34 -17.66 28.20
C ASP A 14 12.97 -17.64 29.68
N SER A 15 12.43 -16.51 30.13
CA SER A 15 12.03 -16.30 31.52
C SER A 15 10.57 -16.64 31.79
N LEU A 16 9.82 -17.09 30.77
CA LEU A 16 8.39 -17.42 30.92
C LEU A 16 8.21 -18.81 31.51
N SER A 17 7.27 -18.90 32.45
CA SER A 17 6.77 -20.20 32.93
C SER A 17 5.88 -20.86 31.88
N GLU A 18 5.64 -22.17 32.00
CA GLU A 18 4.74 -22.89 31.08
C GLU A 18 3.32 -22.30 31.07
N GLN A 19 2.82 -21.81 32.22
CA GLN A 19 1.55 -21.10 32.30
C GLN A 19 1.56 -19.80 31.49
N GLU A 20 2.65 -19.04 31.55
CA GLU A 20 2.81 -17.81 30.77
C GLU A 20 3.00 -18.08 29.28
N ILE A 21 3.63 -19.20 28.90
CA ILE A 21 3.74 -19.63 27.50
C ILE A 21 2.34 -19.96 26.94
N LEU A 22 1.54 -20.73 27.66
CA LEU A 22 0.15 -21.02 27.26
C LEU A 22 -0.71 -19.77 27.21
N ALA A 23 -0.59 -18.89 28.20
CA ALA A 23 -1.31 -17.62 28.21
C ALA A 23 -0.94 -16.73 27.00
N LEU A 24 0.35 -16.70 26.64
CA LEU A 24 0.84 -15.98 25.47
C LEU A 24 0.33 -16.60 24.17
N ALA A 25 0.26 -17.93 24.08
CA ALA A 25 -0.33 -18.63 22.95
C ALA A 25 -1.82 -18.29 22.80
N ILE A 26 -2.60 -18.38 23.88
CA ILE A 26 -4.04 -18.03 23.87
C ILE A 26 -4.26 -16.59 23.41
N ALA A 27 -3.50 -15.63 23.96
CA ALA A 27 -3.60 -14.23 23.55
C ALA A 27 -3.18 -14.01 22.09
N SER A 28 -2.20 -14.80 21.61
CA SER A 28 -1.71 -14.76 20.24
C SER A 28 -2.78 -15.21 19.25
N GLU A 29 -3.43 -16.34 19.51
CA GLU A 29 -4.56 -16.86 18.71
C GLU A 29 -5.75 -15.90 18.69
N GLU A 30 -6.09 -15.32 19.85
CA GLU A 30 -7.18 -14.36 19.95
C GLU A 30 -6.89 -13.08 19.15
N ASP A 31 -5.66 -12.58 19.20
CA ASP A 31 -5.25 -11.43 18.42
C ASP A 31 -5.28 -11.78 16.93
N ASP A 32 -4.75 -12.93 16.48
CA ASP A 32 -4.69 -13.30 15.06
C ASP A 32 -6.08 -13.53 14.44
N ALA A 33 -6.99 -14.20 15.17
CA ALA A 33 -8.39 -14.32 14.75
C ALA A 33 -9.07 -12.94 14.54
N ARG A 34 -8.77 -11.94 15.37
CA ARG A 34 -9.29 -10.58 15.18
C ARG A 34 -8.71 -9.91 13.94
N ILE A 35 -7.45 -10.18 13.61
CA ILE A 35 -6.81 -9.66 12.39
C ILE A 35 -7.51 -10.22 11.16
N TYR A 36 -7.75 -11.53 11.14
CA TYR A 36 -8.49 -12.18 10.06
C TYR A 36 -9.89 -11.60 9.87
N LEU A 37 -10.65 -11.45 10.96
CA LEU A 37 -11.98 -10.85 10.89
C LEU A 37 -11.93 -9.39 10.42
N ALA A 38 -10.93 -8.62 10.84
CA ALA A 38 -10.75 -7.25 10.36
C ALA A 38 -10.45 -7.18 8.85
N TYR A 39 -9.67 -8.13 8.31
CA TYR A 39 -9.47 -8.26 6.87
C TYR A 39 -10.77 -8.66 6.16
N ALA A 40 -11.50 -9.65 6.70
CA ALA A 40 -12.77 -10.08 6.14
C ALA A 40 -13.78 -8.91 6.05
N ASP A 41 -13.96 -8.15 7.14
CA ASP A 41 -14.90 -7.03 7.18
C ASP A 41 -14.53 -5.92 6.19
N LYS A 42 -13.23 -5.67 6.00
CA LYS A 42 -12.76 -4.71 5.03
C LYS A 42 -12.97 -5.17 3.59
N LEU A 43 -12.76 -6.46 3.31
CA LEU A 43 -12.88 -7.02 1.97
C LEU A 43 -14.34 -7.25 1.57
N ARG A 44 -15.23 -7.51 2.54
CA ARG A 44 -16.64 -7.87 2.31
C ARG A 44 -17.39 -7.02 1.26
N PRO A 45 -17.22 -5.68 1.19
CA PRO A 45 -17.96 -4.87 0.21
C PRO A 45 -17.50 -5.07 -1.26
N GLU A 46 -16.23 -5.42 -1.48
CA GLU A 46 -15.59 -5.41 -2.80
C GLU A 46 -15.10 -6.81 -3.25
N PHE A 47 -14.73 -7.64 -2.28
CA PHE A 47 -14.16 -8.98 -2.43
C PHE A 47 -14.82 -9.96 -1.44
N PRO A 48 -16.14 -10.21 -1.56
CA PRO A 48 -16.89 -11.01 -0.58
C PRO A 48 -16.42 -12.47 -0.50
N ALA A 49 -15.89 -13.03 -1.58
CA ALA A 49 -15.40 -14.40 -1.59
C ALA A 49 -14.02 -14.49 -0.92
N SER A 50 -13.12 -13.55 -1.22
CA SER A 50 -11.86 -13.43 -0.49
C SER A 50 -12.08 -13.11 1.00
N ALA A 51 -13.09 -12.33 1.35
CA ALA A 51 -13.47 -12.10 2.75
C ALA A 51 -13.83 -13.41 3.46
N LYS A 52 -14.54 -14.32 2.77
CA LYS A 52 -14.94 -15.60 3.35
C LYS A 52 -13.75 -16.51 3.66
N VAL A 53 -12.68 -16.45 2.87
CA VAL A 53 -11.42 -17.15 3.17
C VAL A 53 -10.87 -16.72 4.53
N PHE A 54 -10.81 -15.40 4.80
CA PHE A 54 -10.32 -14.89 6.09
C PHE A 54 -11.26 -15.20 7.26
N GLU A 55 -12.59 -15.21 7.06
CA GLU A 55 -13.51 -15.69 8.09
C GLU A 55 -13.25 -17.15 8.48
N ASP A 56 -13.10 -18.02 7.48
CA ASP A 56 -12.85 -19.45 7.72
C ASP A 56 -11.47 -19.67 8.35
N MET A 57 -10.44 -18.88 8.02
CA MET A 57 -9.15 -18.88 8.73
C MET A 57 -9.32 -18.48 10.21
N ALA A 58 -10.14 -17.46 10.51
CA ALA A 58 -10.41 -17.09 11.90
C ALA A 58 -11.11 -18.21 12.70
N GLU A 59 -11.93 -19.04 12.03
CA GLU A 59 -12.53 -20.23 12.65
C GLU A 59 -11.51 -21.34 12.97
N VAL A 60 -10.46 -21.46 12.14
CA VAL A 60 -9.32 -22.36 12.41
C VAL A 60 -8.58 -21.91 13.67
N GLU A 61 -8.23 -20.63 13.80
CA GLU A 61 -7.55 -20.09 15.00
C GLU A 61 -8.41 -20.20 16.27
N ASP A 62 -9.73 -20.07 16.15
CA ASP A 62 -10.63 -20.31 17.28
C ASP A 62 -10.52 -21.77 17.79
N THR A 63 -10.27 -22.73 16.89
CA THR A 63 -10.05 -24.14 17.27
C THR A 63 -8.74 -24.33 18.02
N HIS A 64 -7.66 -23.68 17.57
CA HIS A 64 -6.38 -23.64 18.30
C HIS A 64 -6.53 -23.05 19.69
N ARG A 65 -7.18 -21.89 19.76
CA ARG A 65 -7.48 -21.19 21.00
C ARG A 65 -8.24 -22.08 21.99
N LYS A 66 -9.29 -22.78 21.55
CA LYS A 66 -10.08 -23.69 22.40
C LYS A 66 -9.23 -24.81 22.99
N SER A 67 -8.35 -25.42 22.19
CA SER A 67 -7.43 -26.48 22.64
C SER A 67 -6.44 -25.95 23.69
N LEU A 68 -5.89 -24.76 23.50
CA LEU A 68 -5.00 -24.10 24.46
C LEU A 68 -5.71 -23.75 25.77
N PHE A 69 -6.95 -23.26 25.71
CA PHE A 69 -7.78 -23.01 26.90
C PHE A 69 -7.99 -24.29 27.70
N GLU A 70 -8.28 -25.41 27.03
CA GLU A 70 -8.52 -26.68 27.70
C GLU A 70 -7.29 -27.15 28.48
N ILE A 71 -6.10 -27.15 27.85
CA ILE A 71 -4.86 -27.52 28.54
C ILE A 71 -4.52 -26.54 29.66
N HIS A 72 -4.66 -25.23 29.44
CA HIS A 72 -4.42 -24.25 30.49
C HIS A 72 -5.35 -24.51 31.69
N ARG A 73 -6.64 -24.74 31.45
CA ARG A 73 -7.62 -25.02 32.49
C ARG A 73 -7.29 -26.29 33.28
N GLN A 74 -6.92 -27.36 32.59
CA GLN A 74 -6.56 -28.63 33.23
C GLN A 74 -5.32 -28.51 34.11
N ARG A 75 -4.32 -27.72 33.70
CA ARG A 75 -3.02 -27.65 34.40
C ARG A 75 -2.91 -26.52 35.42
N PHE A 76 -3.52 -25.38 35.14
CA PHE A 76 -3.32 -24.13 35.89
C PHE A 76 -4.63 -23.48 36.36
N GLY A 77 -5.78 -24.05 36.00
CA GLY A 77 -7.10 -23.55 36.37
C GLY A 77 -7.60 -22.42 35.48
N GLU A 78 -8.65 -21.74 35.93
CA GLU A 78 -9.43 -20.78 35.12
C GLU A 78 -8.74 -19.43 34.90
N ARG A 79 -7.78 -19.05 35.76
CA ARG A 79 -7.17 -17.72 35.69
C ARG A 79 -5.98 -17.73 34.74
N ILE A 80 -6.17 -17.14 33.57
CA ILE A 80 -5.09 -16.90 32.58
C ILE A 80 -4.32 -15.62 32.95
N PRO A 81 -2.98 -15.68 33.09
CA PRO A 81 -2.14 -14.50 33.25
C PRO A 81 -2.27 -13.51 32.09
N LEU A 82 -2.29 -12.21 32.38
CA LEU A 82 -2.24 -11.17 31.35
C LEU A 82 -0.82 -11.04 30.79
N ILE A 83 -0.57 -11.68 29.65
CA ILE A 83 0.65 -11.53 28.87
C ILE A 83 0.28 -11.40 27.40
N ARG A 84 1.05 -10.60 26.66
CA ARG A 84 0.84 -10.32 25.24
C ARG A 84 2.20 -10.29 24.55
N ARG A 85 2.17 -10.32 23.22
CA ARG A 85 3.36 -10.32 22.35
C ARG A 85 4.28 -9.14 22.65
N GLU A 86 3.72 -7.96 22.84
CA GLU A 86 4.46 -6.74 23.17
C GLU A 86 5.17 -6.79 24.53
N HIS A 87 4.80 -7.71 25.43
CA HIS A 87 5.47 -7.90 26.72
C HIS A 87 6.71 -8.82 26.63
N VAL A 88 6.99 -9.42 25.47
CA VAL A 88 8.03 -10.44 25.31
C VAL A 88 9.07 -10.01 24.27
N GLN A 89 10.35 -10.14 24.62
CA GLN A 89 11.47 -9.80 23.75
C GLN A 89 11.57 -10.80 22.59
N GLY A 90 11.85 -10.30 21.38
CA GLY A 90 11.98 -11.13 20.18
C GLY A 90 10.64 -11.63 19.63
N PHE A 91 9.52 -11.35 20.30
CA PHE A 91 8.19 -11.65 19.79
C PHE A 91 7.74 -10.57 18.80
N TYR A 92 7.09 -11.01 17.74
CA TYR A 92 6.63 -10.14 16.67
C TYR A 92 5.50 -9.23 17.14
N GLU A 93 5.59 -7.93 16.82
CA GLU A 93 4.55 -6.95 17.11
C GLU A 93 3.55 -6.89 15.95
N ARG A 94 2.27 -7.15 16.23
CA ARG A 94 1.19 -6.93 15.27
C ARG A 94 0.92 -5.43 15.15
N LYS A 95 0.69 -4.95 13.92
CA LYS A 95 0.27 -3.55 13.69
C LYS A 95 -1.18 -3.38 14.13
N PRO A 96 -1.56 -2.23 14.71
CA PRO A 96 -2.97 -1.94 15.00
C PRO A 96 -3.83 -1.82 13.74
N ASP A 97 -5.16 -2.01 13.88
CA ASP A 97 -6.13 -2.02 12.78
C ASP A 97 -6.04 -0.81 11.85
N TRP A 98 -5.88 0.40 12.39
CA TRP A 98 -5.84 1.63 11.59
C TRP A 98 -4.62 1.72 10.65
N LEU A 99 -3.50 1.08 11.00
CA LEU A 99 -2.32 1.00 10.11
C LEU A 99 -2.51 -0.02 8.99
N ARG A 100 -3.44 -0.96 9.15
CA ARG A 100 -3.77 -2.02 8.19
C ARG A 100 -4.97 -1.68 7.31
N ALA A 101 -5.73 -0.66 7.70
CA ALA A 101 -6.92 -0.19 7.00
C ALA A 101 -6.69 0.12 5.51
N ASN A 102 -5.46 0.36 5.06
CA ASN A 102 -5.14 0.69 3.66
C ASN A 102 -4.42 -0.40 2.85
N LEU A 103 -4.22 -1.61 3.39
CA LEU A 103 -3.56 -2.71 2.68
C LEU A 103 -4.38 -3.18 1.46
N SER A 104 -3.70 -3.59 0.38
CA SER A 104 -4.33 -4.32 -0.73
C SER A 104 -4.61 -5.77 -0.34
N LEU A 105 -5.46 -6.47 -1.10
CA LEU A 105 -5.73 -7.90 -0.91
C LEU A 105 -4.44 -8.74 -0.88
N ASP A 106 -3.54 -8.51 -1.84
CA ASP A 106 -2.26 -9.22 -1.89
C ASP A 106 -1.36 -8.92 -0.68
N ALA A 107 -1.37 -7.67 -0.19
CA ALA A 107 -0.61 -7.30 1.00
C ALA A 107 -1.20 -7.95 2.26
N MET A 108 -2.52 -8.13 2.34
CA MET A 108 -3.15 -8.89 3.43
C MET A 108 -2.75 -10.37 3.38
N ARG A 109 -2.76 -11.00 2.19
CA ARG A 109 -2.30 -12.39 2.01
C ARG A 109 -0.85 -12.59 2.45
N GLN A 110 0.04 -11.70 2.02
CA GLN A 110 1.45 -11.74 2.42
C GLN A 110 1.65 -11.49 3.92
N GLU A 111 0.87 -10.58 4.52
CA GLU A 111 0.91 -10.35 5.96
C GLU A 111 0.45 -11.61 6.70
N THR A 112 -0.63 -12.25 6.26
CA THR A 112 -1.13 -13.52 6.77
C THR A 112 -0.09 -14.64 6.68
N GLU A 113 0.54 -14.86 5.53
CA GLU A 113 1.62 -15.87 5.41
C GLU A 113 2.76 -15.62 6.41
N ALA A 114 3.14 -14.35 6.59
CA ALA A 114 4.14 -13.97 7.58
C ALA A 114 3.62 -14.14 9.02
N MET A 115 2.32 -14.02 9.28
CA MET A 115 1.71 -14.29 10.59
C MET A 115 1.85 -15.77 10.95
N GLU A 116 1.55 -16.67 10.02
CA GLU A 116 1.59 -18.12 10.25
C GLU A 116 3.02 -18.63 10.43
N GLU A 117 3.97 -18.12 9.64
CA GLU A 117 5.38 -18.47 9.82
C GLU A 117 5.88 -18.07 11.22
N GLN A 118 5.38 -16.95 11.74
CA GLN A 118 5.73 -16.47 13.08
C GLN A 118 5.07 -17.32 14.17
N ALA A 119 3.81 -17.73 13.99
CA ALA A 119 3.10 -18.64 14.89
C ALA A 119 3.79 -20.02 14.93
N TYR A 120 4.14 -20.58 13.76
CA TYR A 120 4.93 -21.81 13.63
C TYR A 120 6.21 -21.75 14.47
N ARG A 121 7.03 -20.71 14.27
CA ARG A 121 8.29 -20.54 15.00
C ARG A 121 8.05 -20.41 16.51
N PHE A 122 7.01 -19.69 16.91
CA PHE A 122 6.63 -19.58 18.32
C PHE A 122 6.31 -20.95 18.92
N TYR A 123 5.45 -21.75 18.28
CA TYR A 123 5.06 -23.06 18.79
C TYR A 123 6.23 -24.04 18.86
N VAL A 124 7.13 -24.02 17.87
CA VAL A 124 8.36 -24.80 17.89
C VAL A 124 9.24 -24.43 19.09
N GLU A 125 9.44 -23.14 19.36
CA GLU A 125 10.25 -22.69 20.51
C GLU A 125 9.55 -22.91 21.85
N ALA A 126 8.22 -22.78 21.90
CA ALA A 126 7.41 -23.07 23.07
C ALA A 126 7.48 -24.57 23.45
N ALA A 127 7.36 -25.46 22.47
CA ALA A 127 7.43 -26.91 22.70
C ALA A 127 8.79 -27.34 23.29
N LYS A 128 9.90 -26.70 22.87
CA LYS A 128 11.24 -26.95 23.43
C LYS A 128 11.37 -26.57 24.91
N ARG A 129 10.55 -25.62 25.38
CA ARG A 129 10.60 -25.09 26.75
C ARG A 129 9.62 -25.75 27.71
N THR A 130 8.59 -26.38 27.18
CA THR A 130 7.59 -27.10 27.94
C THR A 130 8.10 -28.48 28.31
N THR A 131 7.97 -28.90 29.58
CA THR A 131 8.37 -30.21 30.10
C THR A 131 7.22 -31.20 30.20
N ASP A 132 6.01 -30.71 30.42
CA ASP A 132 4.79 -31.50 30.45
C ASP A 132 4.50 -32.14 29.09
N ALA A 133 4.25 -33.45 29.09
CA ALA A 133 4.07 -34.22 27.87
C ALA A 133 2.85 -33.78 27.06
N SER A 134 1.69 -33.59 27.71
CA SER A 134 0.44 -33.19 27.04
C SER A 134 0.53 -31.80 26.42
N THR A 135 1.18 -30.87 27.12
CA THR A 135 1.37 -29.51 26.63
C THR A 135 2.39 -29.47 25.50
N ARG A 136 3.46 -30.27 25.58
CA ARG A 136 4.46 -30.37 24.52
C ARG A 136 3.87 -30.99 23.25
N GLU A 137 3.02 -32.02 23.39
CA GLU A 137 2.28 -32.63 22.29
C GLU A 137 1.38 -31.59 21.61
N LEU A 138 0.51 -30.89 22.37
CA LEU A 138 -0.35 -29.85 21.80
C LEU A 138 0.43 -28.75 21.08
N LEU A 139 1.51 -28.24 21.67
CA LEU A 139 2.32 -27.19 21.03
C LEU A 139 3.02 -27.71 19.77
N GLY A 140 3.39 -29.00 19.73
CA GLY A 140 3.93 -29.64 18.52
C GLY A 140 2.88 -29.80 17.42
N ASP A 141 1.67 -30.21 17.79
CA ASP A 141 0.54 -30.34 16.86
C ASP A 141 0.12 -28.98 16.30
N LEU A 142 0.08 -27.95 17.13
CA LEU A 142 -0.17 -26.57 16.70
C LEU A 142 0.92 -26.09 15.74
N ALA A 143 2.21 -26.35 16.02
CA ALA A 143 3.25 -26.02 15.06
C ALA A 143 3.04 -26.72 13.70
N LEU A 144 2.63 -27.99 13.69
CA LEU A 144 2.31 -28.69 12.44
C LEU A 144 1.08 -28.10 11.74
N ALA A 145 0.06 -27.68 12.51
CA ALA A 145 -1.11 -27.00 11.98
C ALA A 145 -0.72 -25.66 11.32
N GLU A 146 0.04 -24.81 11.99
CA GLU A 146 0.54 -23.53 11.45
C GLU A 146 1.35 -23.71 10.17
N GLN A 147 2.19 -24.76 10.11
CA GLN A 147 2.93 -25.08 8.89
C GLN A 147 2.00 -25.45 7.72
N GLY A 148 0.85 -26.05 8.01
CA GLY A 148 -0.19 -26.39 7.04
C GLY A 148 -1.15 -25.25 6.69
N HIS A 149 -1.08 -24.07 7.34
CA HIS A 149 -2.02 -22.97 7.10
C HIS A 149 -1.94 -22.43 5.68
N GLU A 150 -0.80 -22.49 5.00
CA GLU A 150 -0.71 -22.12 3.58
C GLU A 150 -1.60 -23.04 2.71
N ASP A 151 -1.59 -24.35 2.98
CA ASP A 151 -2.41 -25.32 2.26
C ASP A 151 -3.90 -25.17 2.61
N ILE A 152 -4.23 -24.84 3.86
CA ILE A 152 -5.60 -24.52 4.30
C ILE A 152 -6.08 -23.26 3.58
N ALA A 153 -5.29 -22.19 3.59
CA ALA A 153 -5.61 -20.94 2.90
C ALA A 153 -5.78 -21.17 1.40
N ARG A 154 -4.95 -22.00 0.77
CA ARG A 154 -5.10 -22.40 -0.63
C ARG A 154 -6.39 -23.17 -0.87
N MET A 155 -6.70 -24.16 -0.04
CA MET A 155 -7.93 -24.95 -0.15
C MET A 155 -9.19 -24.10 0.05
N LEU A 156 -9.18 -23.19 1.02
CA LEU A 156 -10.25 -22.21 1.25
C LEU A 156 -10.35 -21.25 0.06
N GLY A 157 -9.22 -20.85 -0.51
CA GLY A 157 -9.12 -20.09 -1.75
C GLY A 157 -9.81 -20.84 -2.91
N ASP A 158 -9.46 -22.08 -3.17
CA ASP A 158 -10.06 -22.88 -4.23
C ASP A 158 -11.57 -23.10 -4.00
N LYS A 159 -11.99 -23.22 -2.73
CA LYS A 159 -13.40 -23.41 -2.34
C LYS A 159 -14.25 -22.16 -2.51
N HIS A 160 -13.76 -21.01 -2.07
CA HIS A 160 -14.54 -19.76 -2.00
C HIS A 160 -14.30 -18.84 -3.19
N THR A 161 -13.09 -18.87 -3.74
CA THR A 161 -12.64 -18.06 -4.88
C THR A 161 -12.23 -18.97 -6.06
N PRO A 162 -13.17 -19.75 -6.63
CA PRO A 162 -12.89 -20.49 -7.87
C PRO A 162 -12.50 -19.52 -8.99
N GLU A 163 -11.92 -20.06 -10.07
CA GLU A 163 -11.23 -19.25 -11.09
C GLU A 163 -12.08 -18.13 -11.70
N ASP A 164 -13.38 -18.35 -11.86
CA ASP A 164 -14.34 -17.35 -12.35
C ASP A 164 -14.56 -16.21 -11.35
N ILE A 165 -14.74 -16.52 -10.06
CA ILE A 165 -14.89 -15.53 -8.99
C ILE A 165 -13.59 -14.77 -8.76
N ARG A 166 -12.44 -15.46 -8.79
CA ARG A 166 -11.14 -14.81 -8.67
C ARG A 166 -10.92 -13.81 -9.80
N ARG A 167 -11.29 -14.16 -11.04
CA ARG A 167 -11.19 -13.23 -12.18
C ARG A 167 -12.08 -12.01 -12.00
N GLU A 168 -13.30 -12.18 -11.50
CA GLU A 168 -14.22 -11.07 -11.22
C GLU A 168 -13.68 -10.13 -10.12
N GLU A 169 -13.14 -10.69 -9.04
CA GLU A 169 -12.47 -9.94 -7.98
C GLU A 169 -11.22 -9.21 -8.51
N ASP A 170 -10.39 -9.86 -9.34
CA ASP A 170 -9.20 -9.25 -9.94
C ASP A 170 -9.56 -8.10 -10.90
N GLU A 171 -10.60 -8.27 -11.72
CA GLU A 171 -11.13 -7.21 -12.59
C GLU A 171 -11.65 -6.02 -11.77
N THR A 172 -12.32 -6.29 -10.65
CA THR A 172 -12.79 -5.27 -9.71
C THR A 172 -11.61 -4.52 -9.09
N ALA A 173 -10.60 -5.21 -8.57
CA ALA A 173 -9.38 -4.61 -8.03
C ALA A 173 -8.65 -3.76 -9.08
N HIS A 174 -8.51 -4.27 -10.30
CA HIS A 174 -7.88 -3.56 -11.41
C HIS A 174 -8.63 -2.27 -11.74
N ARG A 175 -9.96 -2.36 -11.87
CA ARG A 175 -10.81 -1.19 -12.16
C ARG A 175 -10.69 -0.14 -11.07
N GLN A 176 -10.72 -0.54 -9.80
CA GLN A 176 -10.55 0.40 -8.68
C GLN A 176 -9.19 1.08 -8.66
N PHE A 177 -8.12 0.33 -8.93
CA PHE A 177 -6.77 0.88 -9.07
C PHE A 177 -6.72 1.94 -10.18
N VAL A 178 -7.29 1.62 -11.34
CA VAL A 178 -7.35 2.54 -12.48
C VAL A 178 -8.14 3.80 -12.14
N LEU A 179 -9.34 3.67 -11.57
CA LEU A 179 -10.20 4.81 -11.25
C LEU A 179 -9.67 5.70 -10.11
N THR A 180 -8.97 5.11 -9.13
CA THR A 180 -8.52 5.83 -7.94
C THR A 180 -7.14 6.47 -8.13
N TYR A 181 -6.24 5.82 -8.87
CA TYR A 181 -4.86 6.26 -8.99
C TYR A 181 -4.46 6.60 -10.42
N VAL A 182 -4.70 5.70 -11.38
CA VAL A 182 -4.18 5.87 -12.73
C VAL A 182 -4.90 6.99 -13.48
N GLN A 183 -6.24 7.04 -13.43
CA GLN A 183 -7.03 8.07 -14.09
C GLN A 183 -6.73 9.47 -13.52
N PRO A 184 -6.85 9.71 -12.20
CA PRO A 184 -6.51 11.00 -11.63
C PRO A 184 -5.05 11.38 -11.86
N GLY A 185 -4.13 10.43 -11.66
CA GLY A 185 -2.70 10.67 -11.86
C GLY A 185 -2.34 11.00 -13.31
N LEU A 186 -2.95 10.32 -14.28
CA LEU A 186 -2.75 10.60 -15.70
C LEU A 186 -3.33 11.96 -16.09
N ALA A 187 -4.53 12.30 -15.61
CA ALA A 187 -5.12 13.62 -15.81
C ALA A 187 -4.22 14.72 -15.25
N GLY A 188 -3.72 14.51 -14.03
CA GLY A 188 -2.76 15.40 -13.40
C GLY A 188 -1.47 15.54 -14.20
N LEU A 189 -0.86 14.42 -14.61
CA LEU A 189 0.37 14.40 -15.42
C LEU A 189 0.18 15.13 -16.75
N MET A 190 -0.94 14.94 -17.44
CA MET A 190 -1.27 15.66 -18.68
C MET A 190 -1.40 17.16 -18.45
N ASP A 191 -2.12 17.55 -17.40
CA ASP A 191 -2.29 18.97 -17.04
C ASP A 191 -0.95 19.61 -16.71
N GLY A 192 -0.16 18.99 -15.82
CA GLY A 192 1.15 19.50 -15.41
C GLY A 192 2.14 19.59 -16.56
N SER A 193 2.25 18.53 -17.36
CA SER A 193 3.22 18.45 -18.47
C SER A 193 2.88 19.39 -19.62
N VAL A 194 1.62 19.75 -19.82
CA VAL A 194 1.21 20.64 -20.94
C VAL A 194 1.05 22.08 -20.48
N SER A 195 0.35 22.33 -19.36
CA SER A 195 -0.01 23.69 -18.92
C SER A 195 1.19 24.53 -18.47
N THR A 196 2.27 23.88 -18.00
CA THR A 196 3.46 24.58 -17.50
C THR A 196 4.51 24.85 -18.59
N LEU A 197 4.41 24.21 -19.77
CA LEU A 197 5.33 24.45 -20.90
C LEU A 197 5.31 25.90 -21.35
N ALA A 198 4.13 26.48 -21.58
CA ALA A 198 4.02 27.85 -22.07
C ALA A 198 4.71 28.87 -21.16
N PRO A 199 4.40 28.96 -19.85
CA PRO A 199 5.04 29.94 -18.98
C PRO A 199 6.54 29.68 -18.79
N ILE A 200 6.98 28.41 -18.72
CA ILE A 200 8.41 28.07 -18.59
C ILE A 200 9.19 28.51 -19.82
N PHE A 201 8.75 28.13 -21.01
CA PHE A 201 9.46 28.49 -22.24
C PHE A 201 9.33 29.98 -22.56
N ALA A 202 8.22 30.63 -22.23
CA ALA A 202 8.12 32.09 -22.32
C ALA A 202 9.17 32.78 -21.45
N ALA A 203 9.29 32.38 -20.17
CA ALA A 203 10.30 32.92 -19.27
C ALA A 203 11.73 32.59 -19.75
N ALA A 204 11.95 31.37 -20.23
CA ALA A 204 13.25 30.93 -20.77
C ALA A 204 13.71 31.80 -21.92
N PHE A 205 12.86 32.02 -22.94
CA PHE A 205 13.25 32.78 -24.11
C PHE A 205 13.25 34.30 -23.87
N ALA A 206 12.39 34.81 -22.99
CA ALA A 206 12.36 36.23 -22.63
C ALA A 206 13.57 36.65 -21.79
N THR A 207 13.98 35.82 -20.83
CA THR A 207 15.04 36.18 -19.87
C THR A 207 16.41 35.60 -20.23
N GLN A 208 16.43 34.44 -20.89
CA GLN A 208 17.62 33.61 -21.07
C GLN A 208 18.33 33.25 -19.75
N ASP A 209 17.65 33.43 -18.61
CA ASP A 209 18.16 33.13 -17.28
C ASP A 209 17.56 31.80 -16.81
N THR A 210 18.44 30.81 -16.62
CA THR A 210 18.02 29.46 -16.26
C THR A 210 17.46 29.39 -14.83
N TRP A 211 17.98 30.19 -13.90
CA TRP A 211 17.47 30.22 -12.53
C TRP A 211 16.07 30.84 -12.45
N GLN A 212 15.84 31.96 -13.15
CA GLN A 212 14.51 32.56 -13.23
C GLN A 212 13.50 31.61 -13.89
N THR A 213 13.92 30.92 -14.95
CA THR A 213 13.11 29.91 -15.63
C THR A 213 12.75 28.75 -14.70
N PHE A 214 13.72 28.26 -13.92
CA PHE A 214 13.50 27.22 -12.92
C PHE A 214 12.51 27.68 -11.84
N LEU A 215 12.65 28.90 -11.32
CA LEU A 215 11.72 29.44 -10.31
C LEU A 215 10.29 29.56 -10.84
N VAL A 216 10.12 30.04 -12.07
CA VAL A 216 8.80 30.09 -12.74
C VAL A 216 8.23 28.69 -12.88
N GLY A 217 9.02 27.73 -13.35
CA GLY A 217 8.58 26.35 -13.52
C GLY A 217 8.24 25.65 -12.21
N LEU A 218 9.06 25.82 -11.18
CA LEU A 218 8.79 25.29 -9.85
C LEU A 218 7.50 25.88 -9.27
N SER A 219 7.33 27.21 -9.36
CA SER A 219 6.14 27.89 -8.87
C SER A 219 4.88 27.43 -9.60
N ALA A 220 4.92 27.36 -10.94
CA ALA A 220 3.81 26.89 -11.75
C ALA A 220 3.45 25.42 -11.44
N SER A 221 4.45 24.54 -11.31
CA SER A 221 4.24 23.11 -11.06
C SER A 221 3.63 22.85 -9.69
N VAL A 222 4.15 23.49 -8.64
CA VAL A 222 3.63 23.36 -7.28
C VAL A 222 2.23 23.96 -7.17
N GLY A 223 2.01 25.15 -7.75
CA GLY A 223 0.71 25.81 -7.77
C GLY A 223 -0.36 24.98 -8.49
N ALA A 224 -0.04 24.49 -9.69
CA ALA A 224 -0.91 23.62 -10.46
C ALA A 224 -1.21 22.31 -9.71
N GLY A 225 -0.20 21.67 -9.12
CA GLY A 225 -0.38 20.43 -8.35
C GLY A 225 -1.30 20.60 -7.14
N ILE A 226 -1.14 21.68 -6.38
CA ILE A 226 -2.06 22.00 -5.28
C ILE A 226 -3.47 22.20 -5.82
N SER A 227 -3.64 23.05 -6.85
CA SER A 227 -4.95 23.36 -7.43
C SER A 227 -5.67 22.10 -7.93
N MET A 228 -5.02 21.34 -8.81
CA MET A 228 -5.56 20.12 -9.40
C MET A 228 -5.88 19.05 -8.36
N GLY A 229 -5.01 18.89 -7.35
CA GLY A 229 -5.25 17.93 -6.27
C GLY A 229 -6.50 18.25 -5.45
N PHE A 230 -6.71 19.53 -5.12
CA PHE A 230 -7.93 19.97 -4.45
C PHE A 230 -9.17 19.83 -5.35
N THR A 231 -9.07 20.20 -6.63
CA THR A 231 -10.18 20.06 -7.58
C THR A 231 -10.63 18.60 -7.71
N GLU A 232 -9.70 17.66 -7.82
CA GLU A 232 -10.02 16.23 -7.92
C GLU A 232 -10.57 15.67 -6.60
N ALA A 233 -10.01 16.06 -5.44
CA ALA A 233 -10.52 15.64 -4.14
C ALA A 233 -11.92 16.18 -3.83
N ALA A 234 -12.26 17.38 -4.33
CA ALA A 234 -13.55 18.00 -4.14
C ALA A 234 -14.60 17.58 -5.18
N HIS A 235 -14.19 16.91 -6.26
CA HIS A 235 -15.07 16.58 -7.37
C HIS A 235 -16.22 15.62 -6.97
N ASP A 236 -15.92 14.65 -6.11
CA ASP A 236 -16.83 13.55 -5.77
C ASP A 236 -16.32 12.78 -4.54
N ASP A 237 -17.21 12.24 -3.70
CA ASP A 237 -16.86 11.48 -2.49
C ASP A 237 -16.51 10.00 -2.74
N GLY A 238 -16.66 9.53 -3.98
CA GLY A 238 -16.35 8.17 -4.44
C GLY A 238 -17.44 7.14 -4.18
N LYS A 239 -18.47 7.47 -3.39
CA LYS A 239 -19.46 6.48 -2.94
C LYS A 239 -20.41 6.02 -4.04
N ILE A 240 -20.82 6.95 -4.91
CA ILE A 240 -21.73 6.66 -6.03
C ILE A 240 -20.93 6.31 -7.28
N SER A 241 -19.80 6.98 -7.50
CA SER A 241 -18.97 6.80 -8.71
C SER A 241 -18.12 5.52 -8.69
N GLY A 242 -17.87 4.95 -7.51
CA GLY A 242 -16.96 3.82 -7.31
C GLY A 242 -15.48 4.18 -7.55
N ARG A 243 -15.14 5.47 -7.64
CA ARG A 243 -13.76 5.94 -7.92
C ARG A 243 -12.85 5.94 -6.68
N GLY A 244 -13.25 5.29 -5.59
CA GLY A 244 -12.46 5.20 -4.36
C GLY A 244 -12.32 6.52 -3.59
N SER A 245 -11.36 6.56 -2.67
CA SER A 245 -11.20 7.68 -1.72
C SER A 245 -10.85 9.01 -2.42
N PRO A 246 -11.57 10.11 -2.13
CA PRO A 246 -11.29 11.42 -2.73
C PRO A 246 -9.90 11.95 -2.40
N VAL A 247 -9.42 11.68 -1.19
CA VAL A 247 -8.07 12.08 -0.76
C VAL A 247 -7.00 11.35 -1.57
N LYS A 248 -7.17 10.04 -1.82
CA LYS A 248 -6.25 9.25 -2.64
C LYS A 248 -6.20 9.79 -4.08
N ARG A 249 -7.36 10.08 -4.66
CA ARG A 249 -7.46 10.66 -6.01
C ARG A 249 -6.82 12.04 -6.09
N GLY A 250 -7.12 12.92 -5.14
CA GLY A 250 -6.56 14.27 -5.08
C GLY A 250 -5.05 14.27 -4.93
N LEU A 251 -4.50 13.39 -4.08
CA LEU A 251 -3.05 13.21 -3.96
C LEU A 251 -2.44 12.66 -5.25
N ALA A 252 -3.05 11.63 -5.86
CA ALA A 252 -2.57 11.06 -7.11
C ALA A 252 -2.55 12.11 -8.23
N CYS A 253 -3.63 12.87 -8.38
CA CYS A 253 -3.74 13.95 -9.36
C CYS A 253 -2.71 15.06 -9.09
N GLY A 254 -2.73 15.64 -7.90
CA GLY A 254 -1.88 16.80 -7.57
C GLY A 254 -0.38 16.50 -7.60
N ILE A 255 0.04 15.33 -7.10
CA ILE A 255 1.45 14.91 -7.17
C ILE A 255 1.87 14.74 -8.63
N MET A 256 1.07 14.06 -9.45
CA MET A 256 1.40 13.82 -10.84
C MET A 256 1.39 15.11 -11.68
N THR A 257 0.52 16.08 -11.38
CA THR A 257 0.58 17.44 -11.96
C THR A 257 1.88 18.13 -11.62
N ALA A 258 2.28 18.13 -10.34
CA ALA A 258 3.54 18.76 -9.95
C ALA A 258 4.74 18.06 -10.61
N LEU A 259 4.75 16.73 -10.67
CA LEU A 259 5.81 15.97 -11.35
C LEU A 259 5.89 16.28 -12.84
N GLY A 260 4.74 16.36 -13.53
CA GLY A 260 4.69 16.69 -14.96
C GLY A 260 5.27 18.06 -15.28
N GLY A 261 5.01 19.07 -14.43
CA GLY A 261 5.63 20.39 -14.62
C GLY A 261 7.10 20.45 -14.21
N LEU A 262 7.48 19.71 -13.16
CA LEU A 262 8.85 19.69 -12.66
C LEU A 262 9.82 19.04 -13.64
N GLY A 263 9.42 18.02 -14.39
CA GLY A 263 10.36 17.28 -15.23
C GLY A 263 11.03 18.14 -16.30
N HIS A 264 10.34 19.13 -16.86
CA HIS A 264 10.93 20.09 -17.81
C HIS A 264 11.36 21.43 -17.18
N ALA A 265 11.09 21.65 -15.89
CA ALA A 265 11.66 22.76 -15.12
C ALA A 265 13.06 22.44 -14.55
N LEU A 266 13.27 21.21 -14.06
CA LEU A 266 14.52 20.76 -13.43
C LEU A 266 15.78 20.94 -14.29
N PRO A 267 15.75 20.75 -15.62
CA PRO A 267 16.92 20.99 -16.48
C PRO A 267 17.48 22.41 -16.41
N TYR A 268 16.66 23.40 -16.04
CA TYR A 268 17.09 24.78 -15.87
C TYR A 268 17.90 25.04 -14.59
N LEU A 269 18.16 24.01 -13.77
CA LEU A 269 19.25 24.04 -12.79
C LEU A 269 20.64 24.03 -13.45
N ILE A 270 20.74 23.63 -14.72
CA ILE A 270 21.98 23.70 -15.50
C ILE A 270 22.25 25.17 -15.84
N PRO A 271 23.43 25.74 -15.51
CA PRO A 271 23.73 27.16 -15.71
C PRO A 271 23.95 27.58 -17.17
N HIS A 272 23.77 26.65 -18.12
CA HIS A 272 23.95 26.89 -19.55
C HIS A 272 22.60 26.80 -20.27
N PHE A 273 22.10 27.94 -20.74
CA PHE A 273 20.77 28.07 -21.34
C PHE A 273 20.48 27.00 -22.40
N TRP A 274 21.27 26.93 -23.48
CA TRP A 274 21.02 25.96 -24.56
C TRP A 274 21.11 24.50 -24.09
N THR A 275 21.99 24.20 -23.14
CA THR A 275 22.08 22.84 -22.57
C THR A 275 20.83 22.51 -21.76
N ALA A 276 20.36 23.44 -20.92
CA ALA A 276 19.12 23.32 -20.16
C ALA A 276 17.91 23.15 -21.08
N THR A 277 17.77 24.00 -22.09
CA THR A 277 16.63 24.00 -23.03
C THR A 277 16.59 22.73 -23.89
N ILE A 278 17.73 22.25 -24.41
CA ILE A 278 17.77 20.99 -25.17
C ILE A 278 17.43 19.81 -24.25
N THR A 279 17.97 19.78 -23.03
CA THR A 279 17.67 18.73 -22.05
C THR A 279 16.19 18.74 -21.67
N ALA A 280 15.60 19.92 -21.45
CA ALA A 280 14.16 20.06 -21.20
C ALA A 280 13.33 19.54 -22.38
N ALA A 281 13.68 19.89 -23.62
CA ALA A 281 12.98 19.38 -24.80
C ALA A 281 13.04 17.85 -24.92
N ILE A 282 14.19 17.24 -24.59
CA ILE A 282 14.34 15.77 -24.55
C ILE A 282 13.46 15.16 -23.46
N ILE A 283 13.42 15.75 -22.25
CA ILE A 283 12.56 15.25 -21.18
C ILE A 283 11.10 15.34 -21.59
N VAL A 284 10.65 16.48 -22.13
CA VAL A 284 9.27 16.63 -22.63
C VAL A 284 8.94 15.55 -23.65
N PHE A 285 9.84 15.24 -24.59
CA PHE A 285 9.63 14.15 -25.53
C PHE A 285 9.34 12.82 -24.82
N PHE A 286 10.16 12.43 -23.84
CA PHE A 286 9.92 11.21 -23.08
C PHE A 286 8.67 11.27 -22.18
N GLU A 287 8.35 12.42 -21.59
CA GLU A 287 7.14 12.64 -20.81
C GLU A 287 5.88 12.41 -21.66
N LEU A 288 5.82 13.02 -22.85
CA LEU A 288 4.70 12.88 -23.77
C LEU A 288 4.54 11.41 -24.24
N TRP A 289 5.65 10.70 -24.48
CA TRP A 289 5.61 9.26 -24.79
C TRP A 289 5.13 8.42 -23.61
N ALA A 290 5.56 8.73 -22.39
CA ALA A 290 5.11 8.05 -21.17
C ALA A 290 3.60 8.25 -20.96
N ILE A 291 3.09 9.47 -21.14
CA ILE A 291 1.64 9.77 -21.08
C ILE A 291 0.88 8.93 -22.11
N ALA A 292 1.32 8.92 -23.37
CA ALA A 292 0.67 8.15 -24.43
C ALA A 292 0.69 6.64 -24.16
N PHE A 293 1.79 6.12 -23.60
CA PHE A 293 1.92 4.73 -23.18
C PHE A 293 0.95 4.39 -22.04
N ILE A 294 0.87 5.21 -21.00
CA ILE A 294 -0.05 5.00 -19.87
C ILE A 294 -1.51 5.04 -20.33
N GLN A 295 -1.87 6.00 -21.20
CA GLN A 295 -3.20 6.05 -21.83
C GLN A 295 -3.53 4.77 -22.59
N ASN A 296 -2.58 4.26 -23.38
CA ASN A 296 -2.80 3.04 -24.14
C ASN A 296 -2.94 1.80 -23.24
N ARG A 297 -2.09 1.69 -22.20
CA ARG A 297 -2.02 0.52 -21.33
C ARG A 297 -3.19 0.39 -20.35
N TYR A 298 -3.72 1.52 -19.86
CA TYR A 298 -4.69 1.56 -18.77
C TYR A 298 -6.04 2.21 -19.12
N MET A 299 -6.12 3.02 -20.19
CA MET A 299 -7.37 3.65 -20.64
C MET A 299 -7.89 3.09 -21.97
N GLU A 300 -7.30 1.98 -22.43
CA GLU A 300 -7.63 1.30 -23.70
C GLU A 300 -7.65 2.23 -24.92
N THR A 301 -6.97 3.37 -24.84
CA THR A 301 -6.97 4.37 -25.90
C THR A 301 -5.98 3.95 -26.98
N PRO A 302 -6.35 3.95 -28.28
CA PRO A 302 -5.41 3.59 -29.34
C PRO A 302 -4.15 4.47 -29.31
N PHE A 303 -2.97 3.85 -29.24
CA PHE A 303 -1.70 4.55 -29.04
C PHE A 303 -1.49 5.73 -30.00
N LEU A 304 -1.83 5.56 -31.28
CA LEU A 304 -1.70 6.63 -32.29
C LEU A 304 -2.56 7.86 -31.99
N ARG A 305 -3.76 7.66 -31.43
CA ARG A 305 -4.63 8.78 -31.02
C ARG A 305 -4.08 9.48 -29.78
N ALA A 306 -3.66 8.70 -28.79
CA ALA A 306 -3.04 9.22 -27.56
C ALA A 306 -1.78 10.03 -27.88
N ALA A 307 -0.87 9.48 -28.67
CA ALA A 307 0.36 10.13 -29.10
C ALA A 307 0.08 11.41 -29.90
N PHE A 308 -0.86 11.38 -30.86
CA PHE A 308 -1.20 12.55 -31.66
C PHE A 308 -1.77 13.69 -30.80
N GLN A 309 -2.71 13.38 -29.90
CA GLN A 309 -3.31 14.39 -29.01
C GLN A 309 -2.26 15.05 -28.12
N VAL A 310 -1.39 14.25 -27.51
CA VAL A 310 -0.39 14.72 -26.56
C VAL A 310 0.72 15.51 -27.26
N VAL A 311 1.22 15.03 -28.40
CA VAL A 311 2.27 15.71 -29.18
C VAL A 311 1.76 16.99 -29.82
N LEU A 312 0.56 16.98 -30.42
CA LEU A 312 -0.01 18.19 -31.02
C LEU A 312 -0.32 19.25 -29.95
N GLY A 313 -0.94 18.85 -28.85
CA GLY A 313 -1.21 19.74 -27.72
C GLY A 313 0.05 20.36 -27.14
N GLY A 314 1.06 19.53 -26.83
CA GLY A 314 2.35 20.00 -26.31
C GLY A 314 3.08 20.93 -27.28
N SER A 315 3.08 20.61 -28.58
CA SER A 315 3.73 21.44 -29.61
C SER A 315 3.08 22.82 -29.74
N LEU A 316 1.75 22.89 -29.69
CA LEU A 316 1.01 24.15 -29.77
C LEU A 316 1.29 25.05 -28.55
N VAL A 317 1.29 24.47 -27.35
CA VAL A 317 1.56 25.22 -26.11
C VAL A 317 3.02 25.69 -26.05
N LEU A 318 3.96 24.84 -26.47
CA LEU A 318 5.37 25.21 -26.62
C LEU A 318 5.53 26.39 -27.60
N ALA A 319 4.93 26.29 -28.78
CA ALA A 319 4.99 27.35 -29.78
C ALA A 319 4.42 28.67 -29.25
N ALA A 320 3.29 28.62 -28.53
CA ALA A 320 2.71 29.79 -27.88
C ALA A 320 3.67 30.41 -26.84
N GLY A 321 4.30 29.60 -25.99
CA GLY A 321 5.28 30.07 -25.01
C GLY A 321 6.48 30.76 -25.67
N ILE A 322 7.06 30.16 -26.70
CA ILE A 322 8.19 30.73 -27.45
C ILE A 322 7.81 32.04 -28.13
N LEU A 323 6.62 32.12 -28.74
CA LEU A 323 6.15 33.34 -29.41
C LEU A 323 5.88 34.47 -28.41
N ILE A 324 5.27 34.16 -27.26
CA ILE A 324 5.02 35.14 -26.20
C ILE A 324 6.34 35.62 -25.58
N GLY A 325 7.31 34.72 -25.37
CA GLY A 325 8.60 35.07 -24.78
C GLY A 325 9.55 35.86 -25.69
N ASN A 326 9.40 35.75 -27.01
CA ASN A 326 10.18 36.53 -27.99
C ASN A 326 9.47 37.81 -28.46
N GLY A 327 8.24 38.03 -28.02
CA GLY A 327 7.41 39.20 -28.36
C GLY A 327 7.59 40.37 -27.41
#